data_AF-A0A948ZM06-F1
#
_entry.id   AF-A0A948ZM06-F1
#
_cell.length_a   1.000
_cell.length_b   1.000
_cell.length_c   1.000
_cell.angle_alpha   90.00
_cell.angle_beta   90.00
_cell.angle_gamma   90.00
#
_symmetry.space_group_name_H-M   'P 1'
#
loop_
_entity.id
_entity.type
_entity.pdbx_description
1 polymer ?
#
loop_
_entity_poly.entity_id
_entity_poly.type
_entity_poly.pdbx_seq_one_letter_code
_entity_poly.pdbx_strand_id
1 'polypeptide(L)'
;MTVTIIGILAAMSFGALQMAREAARETATKSTIAKLNNVVMRRYESYATRRVPIRIPPGMLPRLAAEIRLAAIRDLMRMEMPERYNDIISDPTPLPYLPIGSNQLPEPALHRLYRDRYNNTPQNPDPTKSPAHAECLYMLISIGSPEAMEQFNQSEIADTDGYGGPEFVDGWGKPIYFLRWAPGCSLYSDIQPAEPINSHDPFDTRNVDSAGYKLIPLIFSFGRDGVANVNVGHRVNFFDSTTSLAPTSICGFGLYQNNGAPEPAGSTGAFGNITNHHIEQR
;
A
#
# COMPACT_ATOMS: atom_id res chain seq x y z
N MET A 1 -44.16 -1.57 37.19
CA MET A 1 -44.32 -0.51 36.16
C MET A 1 -43.12 0.44 36.08
N THR A 2 -42.50 0.83 37.19
CA THR A 2 -41.27 1.65 37.18
C THR A 2 -40.06 0.92 36.60
N VAL A 3 -39.87 -0.35 36.96
CA VAL A 3 -38.76 -1.20 36.45
C VAL A 3 -38.80 -1.37 34.92
N THR A 4 -39.99 -1.50 34.33
CA THR A 4 -40.17 -1.60 32.87
C THR A 4 -39.83 -0.30 32.14
N ILE A 5 -40.17 0.86 32.71
CA ILE A 5 -39.84 2.17 32.11
C ILE A 5 -38.32 2.41 32.16
N ILE A 6 -37.68 2.10 33.29
CA ILE A 6 -36.23 2.21 33.43
C ILE A 6 -35.52 1.27 32.44
N GLY A 7 -36.01 0.02 32.29
CA GLY A 7 -35.45 -0.93 31.33
C GLY A 7 -35.49 -0.44 29.88
N ILE A 8 -36.62 0.15 29.45
CA ILE A 8 -36.77 0.69 28.09
C ILE A 8 -35.85 1.91 27.88
N LEU A 9 -35.83 2.85 28.83
CA LEU A 9 -34.96 4.03 28.76
C LEU A 9 -33.47 3.68 28.76
N ALA A 10 -33.06 2.71 29.58
CA ALA A 10 -31.69 2.21 29.62
C ALA A 10 -31.31 1.53 28.30
N ALA A 11 -32.20 0.70 27.74
CA ALA A 11 -31.96 0.05 26.44
C ALA A 11 -31.81 1.08 25.30
N MET A 12 -32.69 2.09 25.25
CA MET A 12 -32.61 3.16 24.25
C MET A 12 -31.32 3.98 24.40
N SER A 13 -30.97 4.36 25.63
CA SER A 13 -29.77 5.15 25.91
C SER A 13 -28.49 4.38 25.56
N PHE A 14 -28.46 3.09 25.86
CA PHE A 14 -27.33 2.23 25.54
C PHE A 14 -27.17 2.02 24.03
N GLY A 15 -28.27 1.82 23.31
CA GLY A 15 -28.26 1.72 21.85
C GLY A 15 -27.72 2.99 21.17
N ALA A 16 -28.17 4.17 21.62
CA ALA A 16 -27.67 5.45 21.12
C ALA A 16 -26.17 5.64 21.39
N LEU A 17 -25.69 5.30 22.60
CA LEU A 17 -24.26 5.38 22.95
C LEU A 17 -23.39 4.43 22.12
N GLN A 18 -23.87 3.23 21.82
CA GLN A 18 -23.15 2.30 20.96
C GLN A 18 -23.01 2.85 19.54
N MET A 19 -24.10 3.36 18.95
CA MET A 19 -24.04 3.98 17.62
C MET A 19 -23.08 5.17 17.58
N ALA A 20 -23.11 6.03 18.60
CA ALA A 20 -22.20 7.17 18.69
C ALA A 20 -20.72 6.75 18.77
N ARG A 21 -20.42 5.67 19.52
CA ARG A 21 -19.05 5.13 19.60
C ARG A 21 -18.58 4.56 18.27
N GLU A 22 -19.43 3.80 17.58
CA GLU A 22 -19.08 3.24 16.27
C GLU A 22 -18.81 4.33 15.23
N ALA A 23 -19.66 5.37 15.18
CA ALA A 23 -19.44 6.52 14.32
C ALA A 23 -18.12 7.24 14.66
N ALA A 24 -17.81 7.43 15.94
CA ALA A 24 -16.57 8.05 16.38
C ALA A 24 -15.32 7.24 15.96
N ARG A 25 -15.38 5.90 16.04
CA ARG A 25 -14.29 5.02 15.57
C ARG A 25 -14.10 5.10 14.06
N GLU A 26 -15.18 5.16 13.30
CA GLU A 26 -15.12 5.32 11.85
C GLU A 26 -14.49 6.67 11.47
N THR A 27 -14.92 7.76 12.10
CA THR A 27 -14.34 9.09 11.88
C THR A 27 -12.87 9.14 12.27
N ALA A 28 -12.48 8.53 13.40
CA ALA A 28 -11.08 8.44 13.81
C ALA A 28 -10.26 7.68 12.76
N THR A 29 -10.76 6.55 12.25
CA THR A 29 -10.11 5.75 11.21
C THR A 29 -9.91 6.55 9.93
N LYS A 30 -10.95 7.25 9.46
CA LYS A 30 -10.88 8.14 8.29
C LYS A 30 -9.82 9.22 8.49
N SER A 31 -9.75 9.82 9.68
CA SER A 31 -8.72 10.81 10.01
C SER A 31 -7.31 10.23 9.96
N THR A 32 -7.07 9.05 10.54
CA THR A 32 -5.77 8.37 10.47
C THR A 32 -5.38 8.07 9.03
N ILE A 33 -6.30 7.52 8.23
CA ILE A 33 -6.07 7.23 6.80
C ILE A 33 -5.78 8.51 6.02
N ALA A 34 -6.48 9.61 6.30
CA ALA A 34 -6.23 10.89 5.63
C ALA A 34 -4.82 11.43 5.94
N LYS A 35 -4.37 11.36 7.20
CA LYS A 35 -2.99 11.71 7.59
C LYS A 35 -1.96 10.84 6.85
N LEU A 36 -2.15 9.51 6.88
CA LEU A 36 -1.28 8.56 6.20
C LEU A 36 -1.23 8.85 4.69
N ASN A 37 -2.38 9.06 4.06
CA ASN A 37 -2.50 9.38 2.65
C ASN A 37 -1.69 10.64 2.29
N ASN A 38 -1.75 11.71 3.09
CA ASN A 38 -0.99 12.93 2.80
C ASN A 38 0.52 12.69 2.77
N VAL A 39 1.04 11.85 3.65
CA VAL A 39 2.49 11.53 3.72
C VAL A 39 2.87 10.58 2.58
N VAL A 40 2.10 9.50 2.39
CA VAL A 40 2.33 8.49 1.35
C VAL A 40 2.23 9.11 -0.04
N MET A 41 1.21 9.94 -0.30
CA MET A 41 1.04 10.61 -1.59
C MET A 41 2.15 11.62 -1.87
N ARG A 42 2.61 12.38 -0.87
CA ARG A 42 3.77 13.26 -1.04
C ARG A 42 5.01 12.47 -1.47
N ARG A 43 5.24 11.29 -0.88
CA ARG A 43 6.33 10.41 -1.28
C ARG A 43 6.13 9.87 -2.70
N TYR A 44 4.93 9.39 -3.01
CA TYR A 44 4.57 8.87 -4.32
C TYR A 44 4.76 9.91 -5.44
N GLU A 45 4.28 11.14 -5.24
CA GLU A 45 4.41 12.23 -6.21
C GLU A 45 5.86 12.67 -6.40
N SER A 46 6.71 12.54 -5.37
CA SER A 46 8.13 12.87 -5.47
C SER A 46 8.86 12.06 -6.55
N TYR A 47 8.40 10.85 -6.87
CA TYR A 47 9.04 10.02 -7.89
C TYR A 47 8.86 10.58 -9.30
N ALA A 48 7.79 11.34 -9.58
CA ALA A 48 7.54 11.86 -10.93
C ALA A 48 8.71 12.72 -11.45
N THR A 49 9.42 13.41 -10.54
CA THR A 49 10.58 14.25 -10.88
C THR A 49 11.92 13.65 -10.45
N ARG A 50 11.89 12.46 -9.83
CA ARG A 50 13.09 11.86 -9.24
C ARG A 50 14.08 11.40 -10.30
N ARG A 51 15.36 11.69 -10.04
CA ARG A 51 16.46 11.18 -10.85
C ARG A 51 16.77 9.75 -10.45
N VAL A 52 16.93 8.90 -11.45
CA VAL A 52 17.25 7.49 -11.28
C VAL A 52 18.72 7.31 -11.64
N PRO A 53 19.57 6.75 -10.74
CA PRO A 53 21.01 6.63 -10.95
C PRO A 53 21.35 5.47 -11.88
N ILE A 54 20.87 5.51 -13.12
CA ILE A 54 21.16 4.53 -14.17
C ILE A 54 22.05 5.13 -15.24
N ARG A 55 22.93 4.29 -15.80
CA ARG A 55 23.73 4.62 -16.97
C ARG A 55 23.15 3.89 -18.17
N ILE A 56 22.60 4.65 -19.11
CA ILE A 56 22.07 4.09 -20.36
C ILE A 56 23.23 3.99 -21.36
N PRO A 57 23.51 2.81 -21.93
CA PRO A 57 24.57 2.65 -22.92
C PRO A 57 24.39 3.58 -24.13
N PRO A 58 25.49 4.12 -24.70
CA PRO A 58 25.42 4.94 -25.90
C PRO A 58 24.91 4.10 -27.09
N GLY A 59 24.09 4.71 -27.95
CA GLY A 59 23.51 4.05 -29.13
C GLY A 59 22.23 3.25 -28.86
N MET A 60 21.74 3.21 -27.62
CA MET A 60 20.47 2.55 -27.30
C MET A 60 19.27 3.30 -27.89
N LEU A 61 18.28 2.54 -28.39
CA LEU A 61 17.04 3.09 -28.92
C LEU A 61 16.28 3.87 -27.83
N PRO A 62 15.68 5.04 -28.15
CA PRO A 62 14.96 5.87 -27.17
C PRO A 62 13.83 5.16 -26.42
N ARG A 63 13.18 4.18 -27.06
CA ARG A 63 12.12 3.36 -26.45
C ARG A 63 12.69 2.44 -25.36
N LEU A 64 13.75 1.69 -25.66
CA LEU A 64 14.42 0.81 -24.69
C LEU A 64 14.99 1.62 -23.52
N ALA A 65 15.56 2.79 -23.80
CA ALA A 65 16.05 3.71 -22.77
C ALA A 65 14.94 4.17 -21.80
N ALA A 66 13.71 4.39 -22.29
CA ALA A 66 12.57 4.70 -21.45
C ALA A 66 12.09 3.48 -20.64
N GLU A 67 12.13 2.29 -21.22
CA GLU A 67 11.76 1.04 -20.56
C GLU A 67 12.67 0.73 -19.37
N ILE A 68 13.98 0.88 -19.54
CA ILE A 68 14.97 0.75 -18.45
C ILE A 68 14.69 1.76 -17.35
N ARG A 69 14.40 3.02 -17.72
CA ARG A 69 14.07 4.06 -16.74
C ARG A 69 12.79 3.73 -15.99
N LEU A 70 11.76 3.21 -16.66
CA LEU A 70 10.49 2.83 -16.07
C LEU A 70 10.65 1.65 -15.09
N ALA A 71 11.40 0.62 -15.49
CA ALA A 71 11.75 -0.49 -14.61
C ALA A 71 12.52 0.01 -13.37
N ALA A 72 13.47 0.91 -13.58
CA ALA A 72 14.29 1.45 -12.51
C ALA A 72 13.50 2.32 -11.52
N ILE A 73 12.59 3.17 -12.00
CA ILE A 73 11.74 3.95 -11.09
C ILE A 73 10.76 3.06 -10.30
N ARG A 74 10.25 1.99 -10.90
CA ARG A 74 9.38 1.01 -10.24
C ARG A 74 10.14 0.21 -9.16
N ASP A 75 11.37 -0.22 -9.41
CA ASP A 75 12.20 -0.87 -8.39
C ASP A 75 12.58 0.09 -7.26
N LEU A 76 12.87 1.35 -7.59
CA LEU A 76 13.14 2.38 -6.60
C LEU A 76 11.92 2.62 -5.69
N MET A 77 10.72 2.68 -6.27
CA MET A 77 9.47 2.76 -5.49
C MET A 77 9.27 1.54 -4.60
N ARG A 78 9.56 0.32 -5.10
CA ARG A 78 9.47 -0.92 -4.32
C ARG A 78 10.35 -0.85 -3.07
N MET A 79 11.60 -0.43 -3.24
CA MET A 79 12.57 -0.35 -2.14
C MET A 79 12.26 0.78 -1.15
N GLU A 80 11.70 1.90 -1.60
CA GLU A 80 11.48 3.05 -0.74
C GLU A 80 10.07 3.15 -0.14
N MET A 81 9.09 2.50 -0.77
CA MET A 81 7.71 2.34 -0.29
C MET A 81 7.35 0.85 -0.24
N PRO A 82 7.97 0.07 0.67
CA PRO A 82 7.71 -1.37 0.76
C PRO A 82 6.25 -1.63 1.14
N GLU A 83 5.64 -2.64 0.53
CA GLU A 83 4.31 -3.12 0.93
C GLU A 83 4.37 -4.40 1.77
N ARG A 84 5.49 -5.14 1.74
CA ARG A 84 5.69 -6.39 2.47
C ARG A 84 7.16 -6.57 2.82
N TYR A 85 7.46 -7.47 3.75
CA TYR A 85 8.85 -7.83 4.05
C TYR A 85 9.63 -8.34 2.84
N ASN A 86 8.97 -8.99 1.89
CA ASN A 86 9.61 -9.38 0.64
C ASN A 86 10.24 -8.18 -0.09
N ASP A 87 9.64 -6.99 -0.01
CA ASP A 87 10.22 -5.80 -0.62
C ASP A 87 11.49 -5.34 0.10
N ILE A 88 11.56 -5.54 1.42
CA ILE A 88 12.67 -5.12 2.29
C ILE A 88 13.86 -6.08 2.20
N ILE A 89 13.58 -7.38 2.11
CA ILE A 89 14.63 -8.41 2.07
C ILE A 89 15.17 -8.63 0.66
N SER A 90 14.40 -8.32 -0.38
CA SER A 90 14.81 -8.57 -1.76
C SER A 90 15.75 -7.47 -2.25
N ASP A 91 16.87 -7.89 -2.81
CA ASP A 91 17.87 -7.00 -3.40
C ASP A 91 17.32 -6.24 -4.62
N PRO A 92 18.01 -5.18 -5.09
CA PRO A 92 17.62 -4.46 -6.29
C PRO A 92 17.41 -5.40 -7.48
N THR A 93 16.28 -5.22 -8.15
CA THR A 93 15.88 -6.11 -9.23
C THR A 93 16.71 -5.81 -10.49
N PRO A 94 17.16 -6.82 -11.24
CA PRO A 94 17.81 -6.62 -12.53
C PRO A 94 16.93 -5.83 -13.50
N LEU A 95 17.45 -4.70 -13.98
CA LEU A 95 16.90 -3.87 -15.04
C LEU A 95 17.04 -4.59 -16.40
N PRO A 96 16.01 -4.47 -17.26
CA PRO A 96 16.01 -5.13 -18.55
C PRO A 96 17.05 -4.51 -19.49
N TYR A 97 17.49 -5.26 -20.52
CA TYR A 97 18.39 -4.81 -21.60
C TYR A 97 19.77 -4.28 -21.19
N LEU A 98 20.13 -4.30 -19.91
CA LEU A 98 21.46 -3.95 -19.43
C LEU A 98 22.33 -5.20 -19.27
N PRO A 99 23.65 -5.09 -19.51
CA PRO A 99 24.56 -6.21 -19.31
C PRO A 99 24.63 -6.61 -17.83
N ILE A 100 24.88 -7.90 -17.60
CA ILE A 100 25.01 -8.48 -16.26
C ILE A 100 26.13 -7.76 -15.50
N GLY A 101 25.86 -7.35 -14.25
CA GLY A 101 26.82 -6.67 -13.38
C GLY A 101 26.71 -5.13 -13.38
N SER A 102 26.00 -4.53 -14.34
CA SER A 102 25.60 -3.12 -14.29
C SER A 102 24.09 -2.92 -14.46
N ASN A 103 23.33 -4.01 -14.33
CA ASN A 103 21.89 -4.06 -14.55
C ASN A 103 21.10 -3.84 -13.26
N GLN A 104 21.67 -3.28 -12.20
CA GLN A 104 20.95 -3.07 -10.95
C GLN A 104 21.08 -1.64 -10.48
N LEU A 105 20.06 -1.16 -9.78
CA LEU A 105 20.14 0.11 -9.08
C LEU A 105 21.03 -0.03 -7.86
N PRO A 106 21.81 1.02 -7.52
CA PRO A 106 22.41 1.10 -6.20
C PRO A 106 21.30 1.12 -5.15
N GLU A 107 21.45 0.31 -4.12
CA GLU A 107 20.50 0.23 -3.02
C GLU A 107 20.36 1.59 -2.32
N PRO A 108 19.15 2.16 -2.20
CA PRO A 108 18.92 3.41 -1.49
C PRO A 108 19.27 3.26 0.00
N ALA A 109 19.79 4.34 0.60
CA ALA A 109 20.07 4.35 2.04
C ALA A 109 18.83 4.03 2.88
N LEU A 110 17.65 4.48 2.44
CA LEU A 110 16.39 4.23 3.11
C LEU A 110 16.03 2.74 3.15
N HIS A 111 16.27 2.01 2.06
CA HIS A 111 16.03 0.57 2.00
C HIS A 111 16.92 -0.21 2.98
N ARG A 112 18.19 0.20 3.12
CA ARG A 112 19.10 -0.37 4.11
C ARG A 112 18.60 -0.15 5.54
N LEU A 113 18.07 1.04 5.84
CA LEU A 113 17.49 1.31 7.15
C LEU A 113 16.26 0.44 7.45
N TYR A 114 15.41 0.19 6.45
CA TYR A 114 14.30 -0.76 6.60
C TYR A 114 14.80 -2.18 6.87
N ARG A 115 15.83 -2.61 6.15
CA ARG A 115 16.44 -3.94 6.34
C ARG A 115 17.08 -4.08 7.72
N ASP A 116 17.80 -3.05 8.17
CA ASP A 116 18.37 -3.01 9.50
C ASP A 116 17.28 -3.08 10.57
N ARG A 117 16.18 -2.33 10.41
CA ARG A 117 15.03 -2.42 11.31
C ARG A 117 14.44 -3.83 11.32
N TYR A 118 14.16 -4.39 10.15
CA TYR A 118 13.58 -5.72 9.97
C TYR A 118 14.43 -6.84 10.60
N ASN A 119 15.75 -6.77 10.46
CA ASN A 119 16.66 -7.76 11.05
C ASN A 119 16.75 -7.66 12.59
N ASN A 120 16.41 -6.50 13.16
CA ASN A 120 16.44 -6.26 14.61
C ASN A 120 15.07 -6.41 15.28
N THR A 121 13.99 -6.53 14.52
CA THR A 121 12.64 -6.78 15.04
C THR A 121 12.39 -8.30 15.11
N PRO A 122 11.89 -8.83 16.24
CA PRO A 122 11.44 -10.22 16.28
C PRO A 122 10.40 -10.48 15.19
N GLN A 123 10.56 -11.56 14.43
CA GLN A 123 9.65 -11.86 13.34
C GLN A 123 8.57 -12.82 13.80
N ASN A 124 7.33 -12.51 13.46
CA ASN A 124 6.23 -13.43 13.65
C ASN A 124 6.49 -14.71 12.83
N PRO A 125 6.58 -15.89 13.47
CA PRO A 125 6.86 -17.14 12.77
C PRO A 125 5.66 -17.64 11.95
N ASP A 126 4.48 -17.02 12.09
CA ASP A 126 3.27 -17.32 11.35
C ASP A 126 2.98 -16.24 10.29
N PRO A 127 3.36 -16.47 9.01
CA PRO A 127 3.12 -15.51 7.93
C PRO A 127 1.63 -15.23 7.68
N THR A 128 0.73 -16.09 8.14
CA THR A 128 -0.73 -15.90 7.95
C THR A 128 -1.32 -14.93 8.97
N LYS A 129 -0.61 -14.68 10.07
CA LYS A 129 -1.01 -13.76 11.14
C LYS A 129 -0.19 -12.47 11.16
N SER A 130 0.96 -12.45 10.48
CA SER A 130 1.80 -11.26 10.40
C SER A 130 1.11 -10.15 9.59
N PRO A 131 0.89 -8.98 10.18
CA PRO A 131 0.36 -7.81 9.49
C PRO A 131 1.50 -7.08 8.73
N ALA A 132 2.30 -7.82 7.95
CA ALA A 132 3.49 -7.31 7.27
C ALA A 132 3.23 -6.04 6.45
N HIS A 133 2.03 -5.91 5.88
CA HIS A 133 1.59 -4.71 5.15
C HIS A 133 1.48 -3.47 6.05
N ALA A 134 0.91 -3.63 7.24
CA ALA A 134 0.73 -2.55 8.20
C ALA A 134 2.06 -2.15 8.85
N GLU A 135 2.93 -3.12 9.14
CA GLU A 135 4.27 -2.84 9.66
C GLU A 135 5.16 -2.13 8.62
N CYS A 136 5.06 -2.53 7.35
CA CYS A 136 5.77 -1.84 6.27
C CYS A 136 5.29 -0.39 6.11
N LEU A 137 3.98 -0.16 6.27
CA LEU A 137 3.43 1.21 6.32
C LEU A 137 4.00 2.00 7.50
N TYR A 138 4.07 1.38 8.69
CA TYR A 138 4.68 2.03 9.85
C TYR A 138 6.15 2.40 9.60
N MET A 139 6.95 1.49 9.02
CA MET A 139 8.34 1.77 8.68
C MET A 139 8.47 2.89 7.64
N LEU A 140 7.60 2.90 6.62
CA LEU A 140 7.56 3.96 5.60
C LEU A 140 7.40 5.34 6.23
N ILE A 141 6.51 5.48 7.22
CA ILE A 141 6.28 6.76 7.89
C ILE A 141 7.38 7.05 8.92
N SER A 142 7.63 6.12 9.85
CA SER A 142 8.55 6.35 10.98
C SER A 142 10.01 6.55 10.57
N ILE A 143 10.49 5.83 9.56
CA ILE A 143 11.87 5.92 9.09
C ILE A 143 11.95 6.79 7.82
N GLY A 144 10.97 6.68 6.91
CA GLY A 144 10.98 7.41 5.64
C GLY A 144 10.54 8.87 5.74
N SER A 145 9.76 9.25 6.75
CA SER A 145 9.30 10.62 7.01
C SER A 145 9.10 10.84 8.52
N PRO A 146 10.17 10.78 9.33
CA PRO A 146 10.09 10.81 10.78
C PRO A 146 9.33 12.04 11.32
N GLU A 147 9.41 13.18 10.62
CA GLU A 147 8.66 14.40 10.96
C GLU A 147 7.13 14.21 10.89
N ALA A 148 6.63 13.27 10.09
CA ALA A 148 5.21 12.99 10.00
C ALA A 148 4.68 12.24 11.23
N MET A 149 5.55 11.59 12.02
CA MET A 149 5.15 10.86 13.23
C MET A 149 4.48 11.76 14.27
N GLU A 150 4.82 13.05 14.30
CA GLU A 150 4.21 14.02 15.21
C GLU A 150 2.71 14.25 14.97
N GLN A 151 2.19 13.85 13.79
CA GLN A 151 0.77 13.96 13.45
C GLN A 151 -0.08 12.82 14.04
N PHE A 152 0.57 11.77 14.55
CA PHE A 152 -0.09 10.57 15.02
C PHE A 152 -0.10 10.50 16.54
N ASN A 153 -1.25 10.12 17.09
CA ASN A 153 -1.41 9.89 18.51
C ASN A 153 -0.95 8.47 18.87
N GLN A 154 -0.55 8.27 20.12
CA GLN A 154 -0.17 6.93 20.61
C GLN A 154 -1.33 5.92 20.51
N SER A 155 -2.58 6.36 20.52
CA SER A 155 -3.76 5.50 20.33
C SER A 155 -3.93 4.99 18.89
N GLU A 156 -3.26 5.61 17.91
CA GLU A 156 -3.29 5.23 16.50
C GLU A 156 -2.15 4.25 16.15
N ILE A 157 -1.33 3.85 17.14
CA ILE A 157 -0.17 2.98 16.96
C ILE A 157 -0.23 1.84 17.97
N ALA A 158 -0.14 0.60 17.50
CA ALA A 158 -0.06 -0.58 18.36
C ALA A 158 0.77 -1.68 17.72
N ASP A 159 1.30 -2.59 18.54
CA ASP A 159 1.86 -3.87 18.11
C ASP A 159 0.73 -4.90 18.26
N THR A 160 0.08 -5.27 17.14
CA THR A 160 -1.16 -6.05 17.20
C THR A 160 -0.91 -7.55 17.30
N ASP A 161 0.24 -8.01 16.81
CA ASP A 161 0.62 -9.41 16.82
C ASP A 161 1.61 -9.78 17.94
N GLY A 162 2.20 -8.78 18.60
CA GLY A 162 3.03 -8.93 19.79
C GLY A 162 4.49 -9.29 19.50
N TYR A 163 4.95 -9.13 18.25
CA TYR A 163 6.31 -9.45 17.84
C TYR A 163 7.21 -8.22 17.68
N GLY A 164 6.79 -7.04 18.16
CA GLY A 164 7.63 -5.85 18.23
C GLY A 164 7.64 -5.01 16.96
N GLY A 165 6.82 -5.37 15.97
CA GLY A 165 6.51 -4.56 14.80
C GLY A 165 5.32 -3.65 15.09
N PRO A 166 5.52 -2.36 15.46
CA PRO A 166 4.40 -1.44 15.60
C PRO A 166 3.75 -1.19 14.24
N GLU A 167 2.45 -0.96 14.29
CA GLU A 167 1.57 -0.75 13.14
C GLU A 167 0.66 0.43 13.42
N PHE A 168 0.15 1.07 12.36
CA PHE A 168 -0.97 1.98 12.51
C PHE A 168 -2.27 1.19 12.67
N VAL A 169 -3.08 1.57 13.65
CA VAL A 169 -4.36 0.92 13.93
C VAL A 169 -5.54 1.86 13.72
N ASP A 170 -6.67 1.26 13.37
CA ASP A 170 -7.95 1.93 13.20
C ASP A 170 -8.66 2.17 14.55
N GLY A 171 -9.85 2.78 14.51
CA GLY A 171 -10.65 3.07 15.70
C GLY A 171 -11.12 1.83 16.49
N TRP A 172 -11.01 0.64 15.91
CA TRP A 172 -11.29 -0.64 16.57
C TRP A 172 -10.01 -1.36 17.03
N GLY A 173 -8.83 -0.76 16.82
CA GLY A 173 -7.53 -1.34 17.16
C GLY A 173 -7.04 -2.39 16.16
N LYS A 174 -7.61 -2.44 14.95
CA LYS A 174 -7.15 -3.34 13.88
C LYS A 174 -6.11 -2.66 13.00
N PRO A 175 -5.18 -3.40 12.40
CA PRO A 175 -4.14 -2.80 11.56
C PRO A 175 -4.69 -2.13 10.30
N ILE A 176 -4.05 -1.03 9.90
CA ILE A 176 -4.28 -0.34 8.63
C ILE A 176 -3.25 -0.84 7.61
N TYR A 177 -3.75 -1.33 6.47
CA TYR A 177 -2.94 -1.97 5.45
C TYR A 177 -2.57 -0.97 4.34
N PHE A 178 -1.46 -1.29 3.67
CA PHE A 178 -0.92 -0.51 2.56
C PHE A 178 -0.60 -1.42 1.37
N LEU A 179 -1.05 -0.99 0.19
CA LEU A 179 -0.61 -1.52 -1.10
C LEU A 179 -0.03 -0.38 -1.92
N ARG A 180 1.22 -0.55 -2.36
CA ARG A 180 1.90 0.43 -3.21
C ARG A 180 1.21 0.53 -4.57
N TRP A 181 0.79 -0.62 -5.11
CA TRP A 181 0.13 -0.75 -6.40
C TRP A 181 -1.13 -1.61 -6.27
N ALA A 182 -2.30 -1.01 -6.46
CA ALA A 182 -3.59 -1.68 -6.31
C ALA A 182 -4.44 -1.61 -7.59
N PRO A 183 -4.03 -2.28 -8.69
CA PRO A 183 -4.79 -2.28 -9.94
C PRO A 183 -6.21 -2.82 -9.77
N GLY A 184 -6.43 -3.76 -8.84
CA GLY A 184 -7.75 -4.34 -8.56
C GLY A 184 -8.73 -3.39 -7.88
N CYS A 185 -8.23 -2.30 -7.28
CA CYS A 185 -9.07 -1.27 -6.68
C CYS A 185 -9.76 -0.39 -7.74
N SER A 186 -9.24 -0.35 -8.98
CA SER A 186 -9.69 0.60 -10.01
C SER A 186 -11.18 0.50 -10.36
N LEU A 187 -11.80 -0.69 -10.22
CA LEU A 187 -13.23 -0.89 -10.46
C LEU A 187 -14.13 -0.23 -9.40
N TYR A 188 -13.56 0.11 -8.24
CA TYR A 188 -14.28 0.62 -7.08
C TYR A 188 -13.68 1.94 -6.56
N SER A 189 -12.76 2.57 -7.31
CA SER A 189 -12.11 3.81 -6.89
C SER A 189 -12.68 5.01 -7.62
N ASP A 190 -12.91 6.10 -6.87
CA ASP A 190 -13.35 7.38 -7.45
C ASP A 190 -12.19 8.16 -8.10
N ILE A 191 -10.94 7.80 -7.77
CA ILE A 191 -9.74 8.57 -8.13
C ILE A 191 -8.76 7.81 -9.04
N GLN A 192 -8.95 6.50 -9.21
CA GLN A 192 -8.07 5.61 -9.98
C GLN A 192 -8.85 4.99 -11.15
N PRO A 193 -8.98 5.70 -12.28
CA PRO A 193 -9.61 5.13 -13.47
C PRO A 193 -8.73 4.04 -14.09
N ALA A 194 -9.31 2.88 -14.41
CA ALA A 194 -8.64 1.74 -15.05
C ALA A 194 -8.38 1.97 -16.57
N GLU A 195 -7.96 3.17 -16.96
CA GLU A 195 -7.99 3.63 -18.35
C GLU A 195 -6.59 4.01 -18.86
N PRO A 196 -5.87 3.11 -19.57
CA PRO A 196 -4.48 3.33 -19.97
C PRO A 196 -4.30 4.41 -21.04
N ILE A 197 -5.35 4.76 -21.78
CA ILE A 197 -5.29 5.77 -22.86
C ILE A 197 -5.41 7.18 -22.28
N ASN A 198 -6.46 7.43 -21.49
CA ASN A 198 -6.77 8.77 -20.98
C ASN A 198 -6.18 9.03 -19.59
N SER A 199 -5.73 7.99 -18.89
CA SER A 199 -5.16 8.06 -17.54
C SER A 199 -3.96 7.13 -17.44
N HIS A 200 -3.02 7.32 -18.38
CA HIS A 200 -1.79 6.56 -18.46
C HIS A 200 -0.92 6.66 -17.19
N ASP A 201 -0.03 5.68 -16.99
CA ASP A 201 0.94 5.70 -15.89
C ASP A 201 1.78 7.00 -15.95
N PRO A 202 1.72 7.86 -14.91
CA PRO A 202 2.45 9.13 -14.90
C PRO A 202 3.98 8.95 -14.94
N PHE A 203 4.49 7.77 -14.60
CA PHE A 203 5.92 7.46 -14.64
C PHE A 203 6.38 6.94 -16.00
N ASP A 204 5.46 6.59 -16.90
CA ASP A 204 5.74 6.15 -18.27
C ASP A 204 5.46 7.26 -19.30
N THR A 205 6.30 8.28 -19.29
CA THR A 205 6.19 9.42 -20.22
C THR A 205 6.29 9.06 -21.72
N ARG A 206 6.77 7.85 -22.05
CA ARG A 206 6.93 7.40 -23.45
C ARG A 206 5.92 6.34 -23.87
N ASN A 207 4.97 5.99 -23.00
CA ASN A 207 3.95 4.98 -23.26
C ASN A 207 4.58 3.68 -23.79
N VAL A 208 5.59 3.20 -23.07
CA VAL A 208 6.27 1.94 -23.35
C VAL A 208 5.41 0.76 -22.92
N ASP A 209 4.72 0.89 -21.79
CA ASP A 209 3.78 -0.07 -21.20
C ASP A 209 2.34 0.29 -21.58
N SER A 210 1.88 -0.19 -22.73
CA SER A 210 0.56 0.17 -23.28
C SER A 210 -0.64 -0.24 -22.42
N ALA A 211 -0.44 -1.14 -21.45
CA ALA A 211 -1.47 -1.54 -20.50
C ALA A 211 -1.39 -0.78 -19.17
N GLY A 212 -0.31 -0.02 -18.95
CA GLY A 212 -0.09 0.79 -17.76
C GLY A 212 -1.08 1.96 -17.67
N TYR A 213 -1.72 2.08 -16.51
CA TYR A 213 -2.52 3.24 -16.15
C TYR A 213 -2.07 3.80 -14.80
N LYS A 214 -2.56 4.98 -14.45
CA LYS A 214 -2.25 5.66 -13.19
C LYS A 214 -2.69 4.79 -12.02
N LEU A 215 -1.73 4.29 -11.25
CA LEU A 215 -1.95 3.59 -9.99
C LEU A 215 -1.69 4.52 -8.81
N ILE A 216 -2.62 4.57 -7.88
CA ILE A 216 -2.55 5.34 -6.64
C ILE A 216 -2.38 4.34 -5.50
N PRO A 217 -1.48 4.60 -4.53
CA PRO A 217 -1.32 3.72 -3.39
C PRO A 217 -2.62 3.61 -2.58
N LEU A 218 -3.01 2.37 -2.27
CA LEU A 218 -4.20 2.06 -1.51
C LEU A 218 -3.84 1.92 -0.03
N ILE A 219 -4.47 2.73 0.80
CA ILE A 219 -4.42 2.66 2.25
C ILE A 219 -5.83 2.31 2.71
N PHE A 220 -5.97 1.25 3.48
CA PHE A 220 -7.29 0.76 3.86
C PHE A 220 -7.32 0.12 5.24
N SER A 221 -8.49 0.20 5.87
CA SER A 221 -8.88 -0.58 7.04
C SER A 221 -10.09 -1.45 6.66
N PHE A 222 -10.13 -2.65 7.21
CA PHE A 222 -11.29 -3.55 7.14
C PHE A 222 -12.48 -3.07 7.98
N GLY A 223 -12.34 -1.94 8.68
CA GLY A 223 -13.40 -1.28 9.43
C GLY A 223 -14.02 -2.16 10.50
N ARG A 224 -15.32 -1.92 10.74
CA ARG A 224 -16.08 -2.54 11.83
C ARG A 224 -16.10 -4.06 11.75
N ASP A 225 -16.32 -4.62 10.55
CA ASP A 225 -16.45 -6.07 10.38
C ASP A 225 -15.09 -6.79 10.51
N GLY A 226 -13.98 -6.14 10.13
CA GLY A 226 -12.64 -6.73 10.17
C GLY A 226 -12.47 -7.91 9.23
N VAL A 227 -13.36 -8.06 8.26
CA VAL A 227 -13.33 -9.20 7.36
C VAL A 227 -12.25 -8.94 6.32
N ALA A 228 -11.28 -9.84 6.22
CA ALA A 228 -10.24 -9.80 5.21
C ALA A 228 -10.84 -10.04 3.81
N ASN A 229 -11.39 -8.97 3.23
CA ASN A 229 -12.14 -8.98 1.97
C ASN A 229 -11.43 -8.20 0.87
N VAL A 230 -10.14 -7.89 1.04
CA VAL A 230 -9.28 -7.27 0.03
C VAL A 230 -8.20 -8.27 -0.34
N ASN A 231 -8.05 -8.55 -1.63
CA ASN A 231 -7.01 -9.43 -2.11
C ASN A 231 -5.64 -8.76 -1.92
N VAL A 232 -4.89 -9.33 -0.98
CA VAL A 232 -3.50 -8.99 -0.66
C VAL A 232 -2.60 -10.21 -0.92
N GLY A 233 -2.94 -11.09 -1.87
CA GLY A 233 -2.25 -12.37 -2.04
C GLY A 233 -0.95 -12.32 -2.86
N HIS A 234 -0.77 -11.32 -3.71
CA HIS A 234 0.27 -11.36 -4.75
C HIS A 234 1.46 -10.47 -4.43
N ARG A 235 2.69 -11.02 -4.57
CA ARG A 235 3.95 -10.25 -4.58
C ARG A 235 3.97 -9.40 -5.84
N VAL A 236 3.48 -8.17 -5.79
CA VAL A 236 3.43 -7.31 -6.98
C VAL A 236 4.84 -6.79 -7.28
N ASN A 237 5.52 -7.52 -8.15
CA ASN A 237 6.80 -7.13 -8.71
C ASN A 237 6.59 -6.67 -10.16
N PHE A 238 7.36 -5.70 -10.62
CA PHE A 238 7.39 -5.30 -12.02
C PHE A 238 8.20 -6.28 -12.90
N PHE A 239 8.69 -7.36 -12.29
CA PHE A 239 9.56 -8.34 -12.89
C PHE A 239 9.14 -9.75 -12.46
N ASP A 240 9.05 -10.67 -13.42
CA ASP A 240 8.91 -12.08 -13.15
C ASP A 240 10.25 -12.78 -13.42
N SER A 241 10.94 -13.16 -12.34
CA SER A 241 12.22 -13.88 -12.42
C SER A 241 12.13 -15.26 -13.04
N THR A 242 10.92 -15.78 -13.28
CA THR A 242 10.67 -17.12 -13.80
C THR A 242 10.32 -17.17 -15.29
N THR A 243 9.89 -16.05 -15.91
CA THR A 243 9.37 -16.08 -17.29
C THR A 243 10.11 -15.21 -18.31
N SER A 244 10.91 -14.21 -17.92
CA SER A 244 11.98 -13.57 -18.72
C SER A 244 12.39 -12.24 -18.09
N LEU A 245 13.52 -11.67 -18.52
CA LEU A 245 13.88 -10.28 -18.20
C LEU A 245 12.95 -9.21 -18.82
N ALA A 246 11.78 -9.59 -19.33
CA ALA A 246 10.82 -8.64 -19.88
C ALA A 246 10.11 -7.90 -18.74
N PRO A 247 10.01 -6.57 -18.78
CA PRO A 247 9.26 -5.82 -17.79
C PRO A 247 7.78 -6.24 -17.87
N THR A 248 7.25 -6.72 -16.75
CA THR A 248 5.84 -7.10 -16.67
C THR A 248 5.02 -5.84 -16.42
N SER A 249 3.98 -5.64 -17.23
CA SER A 249 2.98 -4.61 -16.94
C SER A 249 2.28 -4.95 -15.61
N ILE A 250 2.37 -4.06 -14.64
CA ILE A 250 1.69 -4.20 -13.33
C ILE A 250 0.17 -4.27 -13.52
N CYS A 251 -0.34 -3.62 -14.58
CA CYS A 251 -1.76 -3.48 -14.89
C CYS A 251 -2.28 -4.54 -15.88
N GLY A 252 -1.41 -5.06 -16.75
CA GLY A 252 -1.78 -5.92 -17.88
C GLY A 252 -1.72 -7.44 -17.63
N PHE A 253 -1.28 -7.90 -16.47
CA PHE A 253 -1.10 -9.32 -16.18
C PHE A 253 -2.17 -9.86 -15.23
N GLY A 254 -2.83 -10.97 -15.59
CA GLY A 254 -3.92 -11.57 -14.80
C GLY A 254 -3.54 -11.94 -13.36
N LEU A 255 -2.25 -12.12 -13.06
CA LEU A 255 -1.76 -12.42 -11.71
C LEU A 255 -1.82 -11.20 -10.76
N TYR A 256 -1.65 -9.98 -11.26
CA TYR A 256 -1.58 -8.77 -10.43
C TYR A 256 -2.86 -7.95 -10.48
N GLN A 257 -3.70 -8.16 -11.50
CA GLN A 257 -4.96 -7.42 -11.71
C GLN A 257 -5.91 -7.45 -10.52
N ASN A 258 -5.87 -8.50 -9.69
CA ASN A 258 -6.73 -8.62 -8.53
C ASN A 258 -6.14 -7.99 -7.27
N ASN A 259 -4.88 -7.51 -7.26
CA ASN A 259 -4.28 -6.93 -6.06
C ASN A 259 -5.00 -5.64 -5.66
N GLY A 260 -5.53 -5.60 -4.44
CA GLY A 260 -6.39 -4.53 -3.96
C GLY A 260 -7.84 -4.59 -4.42
N ALA A 261 -8.24 -5.62 -5.17
CA ALA A 261 -9.65 -5.87 -5.46
C ALA A 261 -10.37 -6.42 -4.22
N PRO A 262 -11.65 -6.11 -4.03
CA PRO A 262 -12.51 -6.88 -3.14
C PRO A 262 -12.47 -8.37 -3.50
N GLU A 263 -12.37 -9.27 -2.52
CA GLU A 263 -12.51 -10.70 -2.79
C GLU A 263 -13.93 -11.02 -3.28
N PRO A 264 -14.10 -11.91 -4.28
CA PRO A 264 -15.40 -12.19 -4.89
C PRO A 264 -16.37 -12.80 -3.88
N ALA A 265 -17.55 -12.18 -3.80
CA ALA A 265 -18.63 -12.38 -2.84
C ALA A 265 -18.99 -13.85 -2.54
N GLY A 266 -18.63 -14.32 -1.35
CA GLY A 266 -19.29 -15.40 -0.61
C GLY A 266 -19.81 -14.97 0.78
N SER A 267 -19.34 -13.85 1.29
CA SER A 267 -19.82 -13.19 2.50
C SER A 267 -19.95 -11.70 2.18
N THR A 268 -21.05 -11.07 2.59
CA THR A 268 -21.25 -9.60 2.72
C THR A 268 -20.13 -8.77 2.13
N GLY A 269 -20.32 -8.19 0.93
CA GLY A 269 -19.28 -7.53 0.15
C GLY A 269 -18.50 -6.44 0.89
N ALA A 270 -17.53 -5.81 0.22
CA ALA A 270 -16.65 -4.74 0.74
C ALA A 270 -17.33 -3.50 1.39
N PHE A 271 -18.63 -3.54 1.63
CA PHE A 271 -19.46 -2.65 2.43
C PHE A 271 -18.99 -2.62 3.89
N GLY A 272 -17.86 -1.96 4.14
CA GLY A 272 -17.28 -1.85 5.47
C GLY A 272 -15.86 -1.31 5.46
N ASN A 273 -15.16 -1.44 4.34
CA ASN A 273 -13.79 -0.98 4.22
C ASN A 273 -13.74 0.55 4.15
N ILE A 274 -12.77 1.12 4.85
CA ILE A 274 -12.46 2.54 4.83
C ILE A 274 -11.15 2.70 4.08
N THR A 275 -11.12 3.49 3.02
CA THR A 275 -9.97 3.64 2.13
C THR A 275 -9.76 5.09 1.69
N ASN A 276 -8.55 5.41 1.19
CA ASN A 276 -8.24 6.72 0.61
C ASN A 276 -8.75 6.91 -0.84
N HIS A 277 -9.38 5.88 -1.42
CA HIS A 277 -9.85 5.84 -2.82
C HIS A 277 -11.30 6.31 -3.02
N HIS A 278 -12.04 6.53 -1.95
CA HIS A 278 -13.38 7.10 -1.98
C HIS A 278 -13.37 8.56 -1.52
N ILE A 279 -13.99 9.45 -2.30
CA ILE A 279 -14.01 10.88 -2.02
C ILE A 279 -14.78 11.18 -0.72
N GLU A 280 -15.84 10.41 -0.44
CA GLU A 280 -16.67 10.55 0.77
C GLU A 280 -15.95 10.13 2.06
N GLN A 281 -14.80 9.46 1.94
CA GLN A 281 -14.03 8.94 3.06
C GLN A 281 -12.79 9.80 3.39
N ARG A 282 -12.61 10.91 2.67
CA ARG A 282 -11.54 11.90 2.86
C ARG A 282 -11.91 13.03 3.82
#